data_AF-A0A6J7HEM2-F1
#
_entry.id   AF-A0A6J7HEM2-F1
#
_cell.length_a   1.000
_cell.length_b   1.000
_cell.length_c   1.000
_cell.angle_alpha   90.00
_cell.angle_beta   90.00
_cell.angle_gamma   90.00
#
_symmetry.space_group_name_H-M   'P 1'
#
loop_
_entity.id
_entity.type
_entity.pdbx_description
1 polymer ?
#
loop_
_entity_poly.entity_id
_entity_poly.type
_entity_poly.pdbx_seq_one_letter_code
_entity_poly.pdbx_strand_id
1 'polypeptide(L)'
;MSKRHQQDPYSITVDGKVFQVDYEPAESQTAIYGGNSNWRGPVWFPINHLVIEALERFHMYFGDDYKVECPTGSGVRMNLQEVADELRRRLISLFIPDPTGWRAEFGGSDRFGKDPRWKEPLFYEYFNGDDGAGLGASHQTGWTGLVADLIIGRRG
;
A
#
# COMPACT_ATOMS: atom_id res chain seq x y z
N MET A 1 -2.60 -9.47 4.87
CA MET A 1 -1.56 -10.00 5.78
C MET A 1 -0.45 -8.98 5.96
N SER A 2 0.32 -9.04 7.05
CA SER A 2 1.46 -8.13 7.28
C SER A 2 2.79 -8.75 6.82
N LYS A 3 3.80 -7.90 6.60
CA LYS A 3 5.18 -8.29 6.21
C LYS A 3 5.85 -9.29 7.16
N ARG A 4 5.40 -9.37 8.42
CA ARG A 4 5.84 -10.39 9.40
C ARG A 4 5.67 -11.82 8.87
N HIS A 5 4.63 -12.08 8.09
CA HIS A 5 4.32 -13.42 7.56
C HIS A 5 5.30 -13.88 6.48
N GLN A 6 6.28 -13.05 6.11
CA GLN A 6 7.43 -13.48 5.31
C GLN A 6 8.38 -14.37 6.12
N GLN A 7 8.59 -14.05 7.41
CA GLN A 7 9.48 -14.81 8.31
C GLN A 7 8.71 -15.82 9.16
N ASP A 8 7.43 -15.55 9.43
CA ASP A 8 6.57 -16.35 10.30
C ASP A 8 5.21 -16.61 9.60
N PRO A 9 5.17 -17.48 8.56
CA PRO A 9 3.95 -17.76 7.81
C PRO A 9 2.87 -18.41 8.67
N TYR A 10 1.61 -18.08 8.39
CA TYR A 10 0.49 -18.76 9.05
C TYR A 10 0.31 -20.14 8.42
N SER A 11 0.29 -21.20 9.25
CA SER A 11 0.11 -22.57 8.78
C SER A 11 -0.91 -23.34 9.62
N ILE A 12 -1.65 -24.23 8.96
CA ILE A 12 -2.55 -25.19 9.59
C ILE A 12 -2.31 -26.58 9.01
N THR A 13 -2.52 -27.61 9.82
CA THR A 13 -2.47 -29.01 9.37
C THR A 13 -3.88 -29.59 9.35
N VAL A 14 -4.32 -30.08 8.19
CA VAL A 14 -5.62 -30.75 8.01
C VAL A 14 -5.37 -32.05 7.27
N ASP A 15 -5.84 -33.18 7.82
CA ASP A 15 -5.64 -34.53 7.27
C ASP A 15 -4.18 -34.85 6.90
N GLY A 16 -3.23 -34.43 7.74
CA GLY A 16 -1.80 -34.64 7.52
C GLY A 16 -1.17 -33.77 6.44
N LYS A 17 -1.92 -32.86 5.82
CA LYS A 17 -1.42 -31.88 4.86
C LYS A 17 -1.25 -30.52 5.52
N VAL A 18 -0.10 -29.89 5.27
CA VAL A 18 0.18 -28.53 5.73
C VAL A 18 -0.31 -27.54 4.68
N PHE A 19 -1.17 -26.63 5.10
CA PHE A 19 -1.60 -25.47 4.31
C PHE A 19 -0.95 -24.23 4.90
N GLN A 20 -0.27 -23.45 4.07
CA GLN A 20 0.50 -22.29 4.51
C GLN A 20 0.11 -21.04 3.70
N VAL A 21 0.11 -19.90 4.37
CA VAL A 21 -0.09 -18.59 3.79
C VAL A 21 1.04 -17.67 4.28
N ASP A 22 1.86 -17.19 3.35
CA ASP A 22 2.98 -16.28 3.54
C ASP A 22 2.71 -14.90 2.91
N TYR A 23 3.56 -13.93 3.24
CA TYR A 23 3.50 -12.60 2.67
C TYR A 23 3.95 -12.62 1.21
N GLU A 24 3.09 -12.13 0.32
CA GLU A 24 3.36 -12.02 -1.12
C GLU A 24 3.20 -10.54 -1.52
N PRO A 25 4.28 -9.80 -1.80
CA PRO A 25 4.20 -8.37 -2.03
C PRO A 25 3.54 -8.01 -3.36
N ALA A 26 3.44 -8.95 -4.30
CA ALA A 26 2.96 -8.76 -5.67
C ALA A 26 1.89 -9.81 -6.04
N GLU A 27 1.93 -10.32 -7.28
CA GLU A 27 1.08 -11.43 -7.74
C GLU A 27 1.29 -12.66 -6.86
N SER A 28 0.17 -13.32 -6.53
CA SER A 28 0.19 -14.52 -5.71
C SER A 28 0.84 -15.69 -6.46
N GLN A 29 1.72 -16.43 -5.77
CA GLN A 29 2.41 -17.61 -6.31
C GLN A 29 1.58 -18.89 -6.16
N THR A 30 0.46 -18.83 -5.43
CA THR A 30 -0.40 -19.99 -5.15
C THR A 30 -1.84 -19.75 -5.60
N ALA A 31 -2.36 -20.65 -6.43
CA ALA A 31 -3.75 -20.66 -6.86
C ALA A 31 -4.64 -21.22 -5.73
N ILE A 32 -5.02 -20.36 -4.79
CA ILE A 32 -6.02 -20.70 -3.77
C ILE A 32 -7.38 -20.21 -4.28
N TYR A 33 -8.35 -21.12 -4.46
CA TYR A 33 -9.69 -20.84 -4.98
C TYR A 33 -9.77 -20.28 -6.42
N GLY A 34 -9.07 -20.91 -7.38
CA GLY A 34 -9.36 -20.74 -8.81
C GLY A 34 -8.93 -19.40 -9.44
N GLY A 35 -8.07 -18.62 -8.78
CA GLY A 35 -7.50 -17.39 -9.35
C GLY A 35 -6.29 -16.85 -8.56
N ASN A 36 -5.76 -15.71 -9.01
CA ASN A 36 -4.70 -14.96 -8.32
C ASN A 36 -5.32 -14.15 -7.17
N SER A 37 -5.14 -14.59 -5.91
CA SER A 37 -5.61 -13.85 -4.74
C SER A 37 -4.53 -12.89 -4.22
N ASN A 38 -4.49 -11.68 -4.79
CA ASN A 38 -3.43 -10.67 -4.57
C ASN A 38 -3.62 -9.80 -3.32
N TRP A 39 -4.09 -10.39 -2.20
CA TRP A 39 -4.42 -9.68 -0.94
C TRP A 39 -3.44 -9.98 0.21
N ARG A 40 -2.29 -10.56 -0.10
CA ARG A 40 -1.34 -11.12 0.89
C ARG A 40 -0.08 -10.29 1.10
N GLY A 41 -0.10 -9.04 0.66
CA GLY A 41 1.03 -8.14 0.79
C GLY A 41 0.95 -6.86 -0.03
N PRO A 42 0.28 -6.82 -1.21
CA PRO A 42 0.27 -5.59 -1.99
C PRO A 42 -0.51 -4.46 -1.30
N VAL A 43 -0.23 -3.23 -1.72
CA VAL A 43 -0.90 -2.01 -1.28
C VAL A 43 -2.15 -1.79 -2.14
N TRP A 44 -3.29 -1.66 -1.46
CA TRP A 44 -4.59 -1.40 -2.08
C TRP A 44 -5.17 -0.07 -1.59
N PHE A 45 -5.55 0.82 -2.51
CA PHE A 45 -6.06 2.15 -2.19
C PHE A 45 -7.35 2.16 -1.35
N PRO A 46 -8.40 1.34 -1.62
CA PRO A 46 -9.63 1.40 -0.85
C PRO A 46 -9.42 1.18 0.65
N ILE A 47 -8.67 0.13 1.01
CA ILE A 47 -8.45 -0.23 2.41
C ILE A 47 -7.56 0.82 3.09
N ASN A 48 -6.52 1.30 2.41
CA ASN A 48 -5.66 2.34 2.97
C ASN A 48 -6.40 3.65 3.21
N HIS A 49 -7.28 4.04 2.28
CA HIS A 49 -8.11 5.24 2.42
C HIS A 49 -9.04 5.14 3.63
N LEU A 50 -9.73 3.99 3.81
CA LEU A 50 -10.58 3.75 4.98
C LEU A 50 -9.80 3.75 6.30
N VAL A 51 -8.58 3.20 6.31
CA VAL A 51 -7.69 3.23 7.48
C VAL A 51 -7.29 4.66 7.84
N ILE A 52 -6.91 5.47 6.85
CA ILE A 52 -6.57 6.88 7.05
C ILE A 52 -7.77 7.64 7.65
N GLU A 53 -8.97 7.49 7.08
CA GLU A 53 -10.18 8.12 7.62
C GLU A 53 -10.47 7.67 9.06
N ALA A 54 -10.30 6.39 9.37
CA ALA A 54 -10.51 5.88 10.72
C ALA A 54 -9.51 6.50 11.71
N LEU A 55 -8.24 6.62 11.34
CA LEU A 55 -7.19 7.22 12.17
C LEU A 55 -7.48 8.69 12.47
N GLU A 56 -7.86 9.48 11.45
CA GLU A 56 -8.28 10.87 11.62
C GLU A 56 -9.48 10.97 12.58
N ARG A 57 -10.48 10.10 12.43
CA ARG A 57 -11.64 10.07 13.31
C ARG A 57 -11.29 9.72 14.75
N PHE A 58 -10.42 8.73 14.95
CA PHE A 58 -9.99 8.36 16.29
C PHE A 58 -9.10 9.43 16.92
N HIS A 59 -8.30 10.14 16.14
CA HIS A 59 -7.54 11.28 16.65
C HIS A 59 -8.46 12.36 17.25
N MET A 60 -9.60 12.67 16.62
CA MET A 60 -10.57 13.62 17.18
C MET A 60 -11.07 13.23 18.58
N TYR A 61 -11.04 11.94 18.93
CA TYR A 61 -11.45 11.45 20.24
C TYR A 61 -10.28 11.34 21.23
N PHE A 62 -9.12 10.85 20.79
CA PHE A 62 -7.99 10.56 21.68
C PHE A 62 -6.98 11.72 21.81
N GLY A 63 -7.02 12.70 20.91
CA GLY A 63 -6.10 13.84 20.89
C GLY A 63 -4.63 13.45 20.67
N ASP A 64 -3.74 14.33 21.12
CA ASP A 64 -2.28 14.23 20.92
C ASP A 64 -1.57 13.27 21.88
N ASP A 65 -2.22 12.92 22.99
CA ASP A 65 -1.60 12.13 24.06
C ASP A 65 -1.54 10.63 23.71
N TYR A 66 -2.50 10.14 22.94
CA TYR A 66 -2.49 8.76 22.49
C TYR A 66 -1.55 8.57 21.31
N LYS A 67 -0.39 7.98 21.59
CA LYS A 67 0.66 7.71 20.59
C LYS A 67 0.86 6.24 20.37
N VAL A 68 1.12 5.87 19.12
CA VAL A 68 1.53 4.52 18.69
C VAL A 68 2.87 4.59 17.98
N GLU A 69 3.52 3.45 17.82
CA GLU A 69 4.77 3.40 17.05
C GLU A 69 4.45 3.33 15.57
N CYS A 70 5.00 4.27 14.78
CA CYS A 70 4.84 4.27 13.34
C CYS A 70 6.10 4.82 12.65
N PRO A 71 6.72 4.06 11.74
CA PRO A 71 6.43 2.66 11.39
C PRO A 71 6.73 1.70 12.54
N THR A 72 6.09 0.53 12.55
CA THR A 72 6.40 -0.53 13.53
C THR A 72 7.89 -0.90 13.47
N GLY A 73 8.56 -0.94 14.62
CA GLY A 73 9.99 -1.23 14.77
C GLY A 73 10.92 -0.03 14.57
N SER A 74 10.40 1.18 14.34
CA SER A 74 11.20 2.41 14.18
C SER A 74 11.55 3.11 15.49
N GLY A 75 10.85 2.81 16.58
CA GLY A 75 10.91 3.57 17.84
C GLY A 75 10.26 4.96 17.78
N VAL A 76 9.77 5.41 16.61
CA VAL A 76 9.13 6.73 16.46
C VAL A 76 7.68 6.66 16.94
N ARG A 77 7.32 7.53 17.89
CA ARG A 77 5.98 7.62 18.47
C ARG A 77 5.20 8.75 17.82
N MET A 78 4.08 8.41 17.20
CA MET A 78 3.20 9.33 16.48
C MET A 78 1.79 9.29 17.09
N ASN A 79 1.11 10.43 17.19
CA ASN A 79 -0.33 10.47 17.43
C ASN A 79 -1.08 9.93 16.19
N LEU A 80 -2.39 9.71 16.30
CA LEU A 80 -3.15 9.09 15.20
C LEU A 80 -3.25 9.97 13.94
N GLN A 81 -3.20 11.30 14.07
CA GLN A 81 -3.16 12.21 12.93
C GLN A 81 -1.83 12.11 12.19
N GLU A 82 -0.71 12.10 12.91
CA GLU A 82 0.63 11.93 12.35
C GLU A 82 0.78 10.57 11.64
N VAL A 83 0.16 9.51 12.16
CA VAL A 83 0.11 8.20 11.47
C VAL A 83 -0.70 8.30 10.18
N ALA A 84 -1.86 8.96 10.21
CA ALA A 84 -2.68 9.16 9.01
C ALA A 84 -1.92 9.95 7.94
N ASP A 85 -1.20 11.00 8.35
CA ASP A 85 -0.37 11.82 7.47
C ASP A 85 0.82 11.04 6.89
N GLU A 86 1.47 10.19 7.68
CA GLU A 86 2.57 9.35 7.20
C GLU A 86 2.07 8.31 6.17
N LEU A 87 0.91 7.69 6.39
CA LEU A 87 0.30 6.77 5.41
C LEU A 87 -0.11 7.50 4.13
N ARG A 88 -0.76 8.67 4.27
CA ARG A 88 -1.13 9.54 3.16
C ARG A 88 0.09 9.90 2.32
N ARG A 89 1.17 10.37 2.96
CA ARG A 89 2.44 10.72 2.32
C ARG A 89 3.02 9.55 1.53
N ARG A 90 3.02 8.34 2.10
CA ARG A 90 3.52 7.13 1.42
C ARG A 90 2.71 6.76 0.18
N LEU A 91 1.37 6.80 0.29
CA LEU A 91 0.50 6.50 -0.86
C LEU A 91 0.66 7.52 -1.98
N ILE A 92 0.76 8.81 -1.65
CA ILE A 92 1.02 9.85 -2.64
C ILE A 92 2.40 9.66 -3.27
N SER A 93 3.42 9.29 -2.49
CA SER A 93 4.78 9.11 -2.98
C SER A 93 4.92 8.03 -4.05
N LEU A 94 3.97 7.07 -4.12
CA LEU A 94 3.93 6.09 -5.20
C LEU A 94 3.88 6.72 -6.58
N PHE A 95 3.31 7.92 -6.69
CA PHE A 95 3.15 8.66 -7.95
C PHE A 95 4.07 9.86 -8.04
N ILE A 96 4.97 10.12 -7.09
CA ILE A 96 5.87 11.28 -7.17
C ILE A 96 7.22 10.82 -7.70
N PRO A 97 7.82 11.56 -8.67
CA PRO A 97 9.18 11.27 -9.11
C PRO A 97 10.16 11.39 -7.94
N ASP A 98 11.00 10.40 -7.78
CA ASP A 98 12.15 10.43 -6.87
C ASP A 98 13.24 11.39 -7.39
N PRO A 99 14.37 11.57 -6.66
CA PRO A 99 15.46 12.45 -7.11
C PRO A 99 16.08 12.07 -8.46
N THR A 100 15.89 10.83 -8.93
CA THR A 100 16.34 10.37 -10.26
C THR A 100 15.31 10.65 -11.37
N GLY A 101 14.14 11.17 -11.00
CA GLY A 101 12.99 11.36 -11.88
C GLY A 101 12.14 10.11 -12.05
N TRP A 102 12.42 9.04 -11.29
CA TRP A 102 11.72 7.78 -11.40
C TRP A 102 10.49 7.73 -10.51
N ARG A 103 9.43 7.11 -11.03
CA ARG A 103 8.11 7.00 -10.40
C ARG A 103 7.88 5.54 -10.01
N ALA A 104 7.62 5.27 -8.73
CA ALA A 104 7.61 3.89 -8.21
C ALA A 104 6.60 3.00 -8.95
N GLU A 105 5.44 3.55 -9.31
CA GLU A 105 4.39 2.84 -10.01
C GLU A 105 4.83 2.27 -11.37
N PHE A 106 5.88 2.81 -11.99
CA PHE A 106 6.38 2.30 -13.27
C PHE A 106 7.16 0.99 -13.15
N GLY A 107 7.51 0.53 -11.94
CA GLY A 107 8.07 -0.81 -11.71
C GLY A 107 9.32 -1.15 -12.54
N GLY A 108 10.19 -0.17 -12.80
CA GLY A 108 11.38 -0.33 -13.65
C GLY A 108 11.13 -0.31 -15.17
N SER A 109 9.92 0.00 -15.65
CA SER A 109 9.61 0.05 -17.09
C SER A 109 10.26 1.24 -17.79
N ASP A 110 11.36 1.00 -18.50
CA ASP A 110 12.09 2.01 -19.29
C ASP A 110 11.18 2.82 -20.22
N ARG A 111 10.14 2.18 -20.78
CA ARG A 111 9.16 2.84 -21.65
C ARG A 111 8.42 3.98 -20.95
N PHE A 112 8.07 3.81 -19.68
CA PHE A 112 7.29 4.81 -18.94
C PHE A 112 8.19 5.75 -18.14
N GLY A 113 9.31 5.27 -17.59
CA GLY A 113 10.17 6.09 -16.74
C GLY A 113 11.35 6.78 -17.45
N LYS A 114 11.76 6.35 -18.65
CA LYS A 114 12.85 7.01 -19.41
C LYS A 114 12.37 7.78 -20.65
N ASP A 115 11.18 7.49 -21.17
CA ASP A 115 10.67 8.18 -22.36
C ASP A 115 10.20 9.60 -21.97
N PRO A 116 10.84 10.68 -22.47
CA PRO A 116 10.49 12.05 -22.10
C PRO A 116 9.09 12.46 -22.58
N ARG A 117 8.46 11.68 -23.48
CA ARG A 117 7.07 11.88 -23.92
C ARG A 117 6.06 11.42 -22.88
N TRP A 118 6.45 10.54 -21.97
CA TRP A 118 5.62 10.05 -20.89
C TRP A 118 5.90 10.86 -19.62
N LYS A 119 4.92 11.62 -19.14
CA LYS A 119 5.06 12.46 -17.94
C LYS A 119 3.98 12.20 -16.89
N GLU A 120 2.88 11.58 -17.32
CA GLU A 120 1.70 11.38 -16.50
C GLU A 120 1.81 10.11 -15.65
N PRO A 121 1.29 10.13 -14.41
CA PRO A 121 1.21 8.93 -13.59
C PRO A 121 0.26 7.90 -14.21
N LEU A 122 0.51 6.62 -13.95
CA LEU A 122 -0.40 5.53 -14.31
C LEU A 122 -1.12 5.03 -13.06
N PHE A 123 -2.41 4.76 -13.20
CA PHE A 123 -3.23 4.20 -12.12
C PHE A 123 -3.37 2.69 -12.31
N TYR A 124 -3.02 1.97 -11.25
CA TYR A 124 -3.02 0.50 -11.21
C TYR A 124 -4.02 -0.01 -10.19
N GLU A 125 -4.39 -1.27 -10.34
CA GLU A 125 -5.32 -1.97 -9.46
C GLU A 125 -4.78 -2.06 -8.03
N TYR A 126 -3.50 -2.39 -7.90
CA TYR A 126 -2.78 -2.46 -6.64
C TYR A 126 -1.28 -2.27 -6.88
N PHE A 127 -0.51 -2.10 -5.81
CA PHE A 127 0.93 -1.81 -5.88
C PHE A 127 1.72 -2.82 -5.08
N ASN A 128 2.92 -3.14 -5.55
CA ASN A 128 3.82 -4.03 -4.86
C ASN A 128 4.13 -3.50 -3.44
N GLY A 129 3.98 -4.35 -2.42
CA GLY A 129 4.17 -3.98 -1.01
C GLY A 129 5.60 -3.64 -0.60
N ASP A 130 6.59 -4.02 -1.41
CA ASP A 130 8.01 -3.82 -1.13
C ASP A 130 8.63 -2.65 -1.91
N ASP A 131 8.28 -2.48 -3.19
CA ASP A 131 8.90 -1.49 -4.09
C ASP A 131 7.92 -0.47 -4.69
N GLY A 132 6.61 -0.64 -4.50
CA GLY A 132 5.59 0.28 -5.00
C GLY A 132 5.29 0.16 -6.50
N ALA A 133 5.81 -0.85 -7.21
CA ALA A 133 5.49 -1.10 -8.61
C ALA A 133 3.98 -1.28 -8.82
N GLY A 134 3.42 -0.65 -9.84
CA GLY A 134 2.01 -0.82 -10.22
C GLY A 134 1.74 -2.19 -10.84
N LEU A 135 0.68 -2.86 -10.38
CA LEU A 135 0.34 -4.24 -10.75
C LEU A 135 -1.15 -4.38 -11.11
N GLY A 136 -1.50 -5.52 -11.72
CA GLY A 136 -2.87 -5.79 -12.17
C GLY A 136 -3.29 -4.90 -13.35
N ALA A 137 -4.58 -4.58 -13.42
CA ALA A 137 -5.11 -3.72 -14.48
C ALA A 137 -4.52 -2.30 -14.41
N SER A 138 -4.01 -1.79 -15.54
CA SER A 138 -3.59 -0.38 -15.68
C SER A 138 -4.75 0.50 -16.17
N HIS A 139 -4.59 1.82 -16.08
CA HIS A 139 -5.63 2.83 -16.37
C HIS A 139 -6.86 2.69 -15.47
N GLN A 140 -6.67 2.13 -14.28
CA GLN A 140 -7.75 1.98 -13.31
C GLN A 140 -7.92 3.30 -12.55
N THR A 141 -8.56 4.28 -13.17
CA THR A 141 -9.15 5.45 -12.48
C THR A 141 -10.43 5.07 -11.71
N GLY A 142 -10.49 3.83 -11.22
CA GLY A 142 -11.46 3.37 -10.23
C GLY A 142 -11.03 3.82 -8.85
N TRP A 143 -10.83 2.87 -7.93
CA TRP A 143 -10.48 3.24 -6.54
C TRP A 143 -9.12 3.93 -6.40
N THR A 144 -8.18 3.75 -7.34
CA THR A 144 -6.86 4.39 -7.22
C THR A 144 -6.96 5.91 -7.45
N GLY A 145 -8.07 6.37 -8.06
CA GLY A 145 -8.42 7.79 -8.11
C GLY A 145 -8.61 8.45 -6.74
N LEU A 146 -8.80 7.67 -5.67
CA LEU A 146 -8.84 8.17 -4.28
C LEU A 146 -7.56 8.91 -3.87
N VAL A 147 -6.45 8.74 -4.59
CA VAL A 147 -5.24 9.54 -4.36
C VAL A 147 -5.52 11.05 -4.49
N ALA A 148 -6.47 11.47 -5.34
CA ALA A 148 -6.83 12.87 -5.46
C ALA A 148 -7.39 13.44 -4.15
N ASP A 149 -8.22 12.67 -3.44
CA ASP A 149 -8.74 13.03 -2.11
C ASP A 149 -7.60 13.13 -1.08
N LEU A 150 -6.66 12.17 -1.12
CA LEU A 150 -5.47 12.19 -0.27
C LEU A 150 -4.58 13.43 -0.50
N ILE A 151 -4.49 13.91 -1.74
CA ILE A 151 -3.70 15.11 -2.09
C ILE A 151 -4.40 16.40 -1.65
N ILE A 152 -5.70 16.51 -1.92
CA ILE A 152 -6.47 17.71 -1.59
C ILE A 152 -6.59 17.85 -0.06
N GLY A 153 -6.69 16.72 0.64
CA GLY A 153 -6.99 16.65 2.06
C GLY A 153 -8.43 17.08 2.35
N ARG A 154 -8.99 16.60 3.46
CA ARG A 154 -10.27 17.14 3.96
C ARG A 154 -10.01 18.57 4.41
N ARG A 155 -10.46 19.55 3.61
CA ARG A 155 -10.66 20.93 4.07
C ARG A 155 -11.77 20.89 5.13
N GLY A 156 -11.37 20.76 6.39
CA GLY A 156 -12.22 21.11 7.54
C GLY A 156 -12.43 22.61 7.59
#